data_AF-Q2LR81-F1
#
_entry.id   AF-Q2LR81-F1
#
_cell.length_a   1.000
_cell.length_b   1.000
_cell.length_c   1.000
_cell.angle_alpha   90.00
_cell.angle_beta   90.00
_cell.angle_gamma   90.00
#
_symmetry.space_group_name_H-M   'P 1'
#
loop_
_entity.id
_entity.type
_entity.pdbx_description
1 polymer ?
#
loop_
_entity_poly.entity_id
_entity_poly.type
_entity_poly.pdbx_seq_one_letter_code
_entity_poly.pdbx_strand_id
1 'polypeptide(L)'
;MKSILLASLCLTCKFIPHIVPFIMQTEKAKSDCSFIHLCQPDLCKSCGACCGLYNYADSGREALVRRLRWRTALFHEIVKDSENLEHFSNLIRGTEDQTRRYEVIYCCEYLGFLDPAEKRVGCLLHPLQNQGRDLRGVSFYGQELCDGHFCPSYHYLSSEEKRTLIAVIDDWYLYGLCVTDIDLVKAYFRLVSDGLFATPRPEKIKMEPMRSLVLKFFELKLVWPYRDPAVNRLGKYYFDGAQYMIDRIDYEALGCEKSRFDPIFLSLSSRFKSREELLAAEKIIQGHVDAFIEAYSSCS
;
A
#
# COMPACT_ATOMS: atom_id res chain seq x y z
N MET A 1 15.70 31.48 -73.61
CA MET A 1 14.24 31.30 -73.36
C MET A 1 13.74 32.57 -72.69
N LYS A 2 12.69 33.17 -73.25
CA LYS A 2 12.21 34.54 -72.98
C LYS A 2 11.52 34.69 -71.61
N SER A 3 11.61 35.92 -71.11
CA SER A 3 11.07 36.56 -69.89
C SER A 3 9.56 36.40 -69.60
N ILE A 4 9.16 36.78 -68.36
CA ILE A 4 8.14 37.80 -67.93
C ILE A 4 7.77 37.50 -66.45
N LEU A 5 8.18 38.31 -65.46
CA LEU A 5 7.56 39.51 -64.84
C LEU A 5 6.25 39.31 -64.04
N LEU A 6 6.25 39.89 -62.81
CA LEU A 6 5.15 40.54 -62.04
C LEU A 6 4.05 39.66 -61.42
N ALA A 7 3.41 39.96 -60.28
CA ALA A 7 3.47 41.04 -59.31
C ALA A 7 2.79 40.62 -57.97
N SER A 8 3.03 41.42 -56.95
CA SER A 8 2.34 41.53 -55.65
C SER A 8 0.81 41.54 -55.74
N LEU A 9 0.09 40.97 -54.76
CA LEU A 9 -1.17 41.52 -54.22
C LEU A 9 -1.64 40.78 -52.94
N CYS A 10 -1.81 41.59 -51.89
CA CYS A 10 -2.50 41.34 -50.65
C CYS A 10 -4.01 41.13 -50.88
N LEU A 11 -4.71 40.28 -50.10
CA LEU A 11 -6.08 40.48 -49.55
C LEU A 11 -6.75 39.16 -49.08
N THR A 12 -7.03 39.12 -47.77
CA THR A 12 -8.27 38.67 -47.09
C THR A 12 -9.09 37.44 -47.55
N CYS A 13 -9.22 36.49 -46.62
CA CYS A 13 -10.44 35.82 -46.14
C CYS A 13 -11.54 35.41 -47.16
N LYS A 14 -11.81 34.10 -47.27
CA LYS A 14 -13.17 33.56 -47.52
C LYS A 14 -13.26 32.05 -47.22
N PHE A 15 -14.15 31.72 -46.28
CA PHE A 15 -14.78 30.42 -46.04
C PHE A 15 -15.49 29.88 -47.30
N ILE A 16 -15.62 28.56 -47.43
CA ILE A 16 -16.86 27.82 -47.79
C ILE A 16 -16.67 26.31 -47.48
N PRO A 17 -17.75 25.58 -47.11
CA PRO A 17 -17.72 24.32 -46.38
C PRO A 17 -17.96 23.10 -47.28
N HIS A 18 -17.77 21.88 -46.76
CA HIS A 18 -18.69 20.74 -46.84
C HIS A 18 -17.99 19.39 -46.52
N ILE A 19 -18.82 18.48 -45.98
CA ILE A 19 -18.72 17.00 -45.95
C ILE A 19 -18.11 16.37 -44.69
N VAL A 20 -19.01 16.09 -43.74
CA VAL A 20 -18.91 14.97 -42.78
C VAL A 20 -19.43 13.72 -43.51
N PRO A 21 -18.77 12.56 -43.37
CA PRO A 21 -19.47 11.47 -42.70
C PRO A 21 -18.55 10.66 -41.76
N PHE A 22 -19.10 10.32 -40.60
CA PHE A 22 -19.07 8.96 -40.08
C PHE A 22 -17.69 8.34 -39.78
N ILE A 23 -17.02 8.79 -38.72
CA ILE A 23 -16.16 7.93 -37.88
C ILE A 23 -16.53 8.18 -36.41
N MET A 24 -17.75 7.79 -36.06
CA MET A 24 -18.09 7.44 -34.67
C MET A 24 -17.99 5.93 -34.57
N GLN A 25 -16.82 5.45 -34.13
CA GLN A 25 -16.54 4.14 -33.52
C GLN A 25 -15.09 3.76 -33.83
N THR A 26 -14.16 4.16 -32.97
CA THR A 26 -12.91 3.44 -32.66
C THR A 26 -12.09 4.17 -31.57
N GLU A 27 -12.74 4.76 -30.57
CA GLU A 27 -12.08 5.19 -29.32
C GLU A 27 -12.45 4.26 -28.15
N LYS A 28 -12.56 2.96 -28.43
CA LYS A 28 -12.89 1.95 -27.42
C LYS A 28 -11.95 0.75 -27.53
N ALA A 29 -10.66 0.98 -27.29
CA ALA A 29 -9.70 -0.04 -26.82
C ALA A 29 -8.29 0.56 -26.67
N LYS A 30 -8.09 1.43 -25.67
CA LYS A 30 -6.77 1.68 -25.06
C LYS A 30 -6.96 2.47 -23.76
N SER A 31 -7.65 1.85 -22.81
CA SER A 31 -7.68 2.34 -21.43
C SER A 31 -6.72 1.51 -20.59
N ASP A 32 -5.66 2.20 -20.16
CA ASP A 32 -5.07 2.10 -18.84
C ASP A 32 -3.93 1.09 -18.60
N CYS A 33 -2.73 1.51 -19.00
CA CYS A 33 -1.48 1.07 -18.37
C CYS A 33 -0.83 2.27 -17.66
N SER A 34 -1.59 2.99 -16.82
CA SER A 34 -0.99 3.97 -15.91
C SER A 34 -0.23 3.22 -14.81
N PHE A 35 0.98 3.68 -14.52
CA PHE A 35 1.79 3.12 -13.44
C PHE A 35 1.08 3.31 -12.09
N ILE A 36 0.87 2.22 -11.34
CA ILE A 36 0.21 2.26 -10.02
C ILE A 36 1.27 2.46 -8.93
N HIS A 37 1.29 3.64 -8.31
CA HIS A 37 2.26 3.98 -7.28
C HIS A 37 1.77 3.58 -5.85
N LEU A 38 2.09 2.37 -5.39
CA LEU A 38 1.60 1.83 -4.10
C LEU A 38 2.03 2.61 -2.85
N CYS A 39 3.18 3.27 -2.84
CA CYS A 39 3.61 4.02 -1.66
C CYS A 39 2.85 5.33 -1.46
N GLN A 40 2.29 5.91 -2.52
CA GLN A 40 1.58 7.20 -2.55
C GLN A 40 0.47 7.13 -3.63
N PRO A 41 -0.54 6.26 -3.44
CA PRO A 41 -1.48 5.91 -4.51
C PRO A 41 -2.49 7.02 -4.80
N ASP A 42 -2.83 7.84 -3.80
CA ASP A 42 -3.82 8.91 -3.91
C ASP A 42 -3.63 9.96 -2.78
N LEU A 43 -4.65 10.81 -2.58
CA LEU A 43 -4.65 11.86 -1.55
C LEU A 43 -5.18 11.40 -0.19
N CYS A 44 -5.75 10.20 -0.10
CA CYS A 44 -6.41 9.68 1.10
C CYS A 44 -5.48 8.82 1.95
N LYS A 45 -4.44 8.23 1.36
CA LYS A 45 -3.54 7.31 2.07
C LYS A 45 -2.17 7.18 1.41
N SER A 46 -1.25 6.57 2.14
CA SER A 46 0.08 6.21 1.66
C SER A 46 0.66 5.07 2.51
N CYS A 47 1.87 4.62 2.18
CA CYS A 47 2.58 3.59 2.94
C CYS A 47 4.02 4.03 3.22
N GLY A 48 4.46 3.86 4.48
CA GLY A 48 5.82 4.17 4.95
C GLY A 48 6.67 2.94 5.29
N ALA A 49 6.28 1.74 4.86
CA ALA A 49 6.88 0.49 5.32
C ALA A 49 8.39 0.38 5.01
N CYS A 50 8.82 0.73 3.79
CA CYS A 50 10.24 0.68 3.41
C CYS A 50 11.11 1.68 4.18
N CYS A 51 10.49 2.71 4.78
CA CYS A 51 11.15 3.65 5.70
C CYS A 51 11.19 3.11 7.15
N GLY A 52 10.78 1.86 7.38
CA GLY A 52 10.77 1.22 8.68
C GLY A 52 9.59 1.60 9.58
N LEU A 53 8.52 2.20 9.05
CA LEU A 53 7.37 2.66 9.85
C LEU A 53 6.82 1.60 10.80
N TYR A 54 6.73 0.37 10.30
CA TYR A 54 6.17 -0.75 11.03
C TYR A 54 7.26 -1.59 11.74
N ASN A 55 8.52 -1.16 11.73
CA ASN A 55 9.63 -1.89 12.35
C ASN A 55 9.89 -1.48 13.82
N TYR A 56 9.28 -0.40 14.31
CA TYR A 56 9.34 -0.11 15.75
C TYR A 56 8.72 -1.24 16.56
N ALA A 57 9.31 -1.57 17.71
CA ALA A 57 8.75 -2.57 18.62
C ALA A 57 7.31 -2.18 19.03
N ASP A 58 7.11 -0.93 19.44
CA ASP A 58 5.79 -0.31 19.52
C ASP A 58 5.43 0.34 18.18
N SER A 59 4.68 -0.39 17.35
CA SER A 59 4.11 0.11 16.10
C SER A 59 2.58 0.24 16.16
N GLY A 60 1.99 0.29 17.35
CA GLY A 60 0.55 0.53 17.47
C GLY A 60 0.17 1.82 16.76
N ARG A 61 -1.05 1.90 16.22
CA ARG A 61 -1.51 3.05 15.44
C ARG A 61 -1.29 4.36 16.19
N GLU A 62 -1.67 4.41 17.45
CA GLU A 62 -1.56 5.59 18.31
C GLU A 62 -0.10 5.98 18.55
N ALA A 63 0.79 4.99 18.75
CA ALA A 63 2.22 5.23 18.92
C ALA A 63 2.86 5.81 17.67
N LEU A 64 2.53 5.24 16.51
CA LEU A 64 3.01 5.76 15.22
C LEU A 64 2.47 7.15 14.92
N VAL A 65 1.18 7.41 15.19
CA VAL A 65 0.59 8.75 15.02
C VAL A 65 1.32 9.78 15.88
N ARG A 66 1.58 9.49 17.16
CA ARG A 66 2.33 10.40 18.04
C ARG A 66 3.73 10.67 17.48
N ARG A 67 4.45 9.61 17.08
CA ARG A 67 5.79 9.70 16.51
C ARG A 67 5.84 10.55 15.25
N LEU A 68 4.99 10.24 14.27
CA LEU A 68 4.91 10.93 12.98
C LEU A 68 4.53 12.40 13.14
N ARG A 69 3.53 12.70 13.97
CA ARG A 69 3.09 14.07 14.24
C ARG A 69 4.20 14.90 14.88
N TRP A 70 4.86 14.34 15.90
CA TRP A 70 5.95 15.01 16.58
C TRP A 70 7.12 15.30 15.64
N ARG A 71 7.54 14.30 14.85
CA ARG A 71 8.58 14.47 13.82
C ARG A 71 8.23 15.53 12.80
N THR A 72 7.01 15.50 12.24
CA THR A 72 6.57 16.49 11.25
C THR A 72 6.60 17.91 11.82
N ALA A 73 6.05 18.11 13.02
CA ALA A 73 6.06 19.42 13.67
C ALA A 73 7.48 19.93 13.89
N LEU A 74 8.34 19.09 14.48
CA LEU A 74 9.72 19.42 14.80
C LEU A 74 10.56 19.68 13.54
N PHE A 75 10.32 18.92 12.47
CA PHE A 75 11.01 19.12 11.19
C PHE A 75 10.69 20.51 10.62
N HIS A 76 9.41 20.91 10.61
CA HIS A 76 9.02 22.24 10.12
C HIS A 76 9.50 23.38 11.03
N GLU A 77 9.66 23.12 12.33
CA GLU A 77 10.23 24.09 13.28
C GLU A 77 11.73 24.28 13.04
N ILE A 78 12.51 23.20 13.01
CA ILE A 78 13.97 23.20 13.01
C ILE A 78 14.57 23.36 11.61
N VAL A 79 14.04 22.65 10.61
CA VAL A 79 14.70 22.53 9.31
C VAL A 79 14.33 23.70 8.41
N LYS A 80 15.21 24.71 8.35
CA LYS A 80 15.09 25.83 7.41
C LYS A 80 15.96 25.63 6.16
N ASP A 81 17.07 24.92 6.33
CA ASP A 81 18.00 24.53 5.28
C ASP A 81 18.65 23.16 5.57
N SER A 82 19.54 22.73 4.68
CA SER A 82 20.22 21.43 4.76
C SER A 82 21.16 21.30 5.96
N GLU A 83 21.65 22.39 6.53
CA GLU A 83 22.59 22.36 7.66
C GLU A 83 21.90 21.90 8.95
N ASN A 84 20.58 22.06 9.05
CA ASN A 84 19.80 21.66 10.22
C ASN A 84 19.41 20.16 10.22
N LEU A 85 19.63 19.46 9.10
CA LEU A 85 19.14 18.09 8.92
C LEU A 85 19.84 17.07 9.83
N GLU A 86 21.14 17.25 10.05
CA GLU A 86 21.91 16.40 10.97
C GLU A 86 21.46 16.64 12.42
N HIS A 87 21.23 17.90 12.80
CA HIS A 87 20.73 18.26 14.12
C HIS A 87 19.35 17.65 14.38
N PHE A 88 18.40 17.79 13.45
CA PHE A 88 17.09 17.15 13.54
C PHE A 88 17.22 15.64 13.73
N SER A 89 18.04 14.99 12.92
CA SER A 89 18.23 13.55 12.96
C SER A 89 18.82 13.03 14.28
N ASN A 90 19.83 13.73 14.79
CA ASN A 90 20.41 13.43 16.10
C ASN A 90 19.40 13.63 17.24
N LEU A 91 18.56 14.67 17.15
CA LEU A 91 17.51 14.90 18.13
C LEU A 91 16.50 13.75 18.14
N ILE A 92 15.95 13.36 16.98
CA ILE A 92 15.01 12.24 16.88
C ILE A 92 15.61 10.93 17.44
N ARG A 93 16.85 10.60 17.05
CA ARG A 93 17.53 9.39 17.53
C ARG A 93 17.83 9.42 19.02
N GLY A 94 18.09 10.61 19.59
CA GLY A 94 18.40 10.79 21.01
C GLY A 94 17.16 10.79 21.91
N THR A 95 15.98 11.11 21.38
CA THR A 95 14.75 11.25 22.18
C THR A 95 13.78 10.08 22.05
N GLU A 96 13.69 9.47 20.87
CA GLU A 96 12.70 8.43 20.64
C GLU A 96 13.27 7.04 20.94
N ASP A 97 12.42 6.14 21.45
CA ASP A 97 12.73 4.72 21.52
C ASP A 97 12.99 4.16 20.10
N GLN A 98 14.21 3.67 19.90
CA GLN A 98 14.72 3.06 18.67
C GLN A 98 14.67 1.53 18.72
N THR A 99 13.97 0.93 19.70
CA THR A 99 13.81 -0.53 19.76
C THR A 99 13.07 -1.00 18.52
N ARG A 100 13.68 -1.96 17.82
CA ARG A 100 13.22 -2.49 16.53
C ARG A 100 12.80 -3.93 16.65
N ARG A 101 11.88 -4.35 15.77
CA ARG A 101 11.50 -5.75 15.57
C ARG A 101 12.56 -6.52 14.80
N TYR A 102 13.14 -5.84 13.80
CA TYR A 102 14.16 -6.37 12.91
C TYR A 102 15.35 -5.43 12.91
N GLU A 103 16.49 -5.91 13.41
CA GLU A 103 17.71 -5.10 13.51
C GLU A 103 18.24 -4.65 12.14
N VAL A 104 18.01 -5.47 11.10
CA VAL A 104 18.45 -5.21 9.72
C VAL A 104 17.60 -4.17 9.00
N ILE A 105 16.41 -3.86 9.50
CA ILE A 105 15.54 -2.84 8.90
C ILE A 105 15.80 -1.51 9.59
N TYR A 106 16.19 -0.49 8.83
CA TYR A 106 16.38 0.85 9.39
C TYR A 106 15.03 1.55 9.61
N CYS A 107 14.91 2.24 10.75
CA CYS A 107 13.76 3.07 11.10
C CYS A 107 14.08 4.53 10.79
N CYS A 108 13.66 5.02 9.62
CA CYS A 108 14.03 6.35 9.15
C CYS A 108 13.42 7.45 10.04
N GLU A 109 14.28 8.32 10.57
CA GLU A 109 13.94 9.47 11.39
C GLU A 109 13.20 10.56 10.62
N TYR A 110 13.36 10.60 9.30
CA TYR A 110 12.74 11.60 8.43
C TYR A 110 11.37 11.21 7.88
N LEU A 111 10.78 10.13 8.41
CA LEU A 111 9.41 9.74 8.08
C LEU A 111 8.42 10.53 8.96
N GLY A 112 7.45 11.19 8.32
CA GLY A 112 6.41 11.98 8.97
C GLY A 112 5.10 12.00 8.20
N PHE A 113 4.11 12.78 8.67
CA PHE A 113 2.92 13.14 7.91
C PHE A 113 3.23 14.16 6.81
N LEU A 114 2.60 13.99 5.65
CA LEU A 114 2.77 14.81 4.44
C LEU A 114 1.60 15.76 4.17
N ASP A 115 0.57 15.71 5.00
CA ASP A 115 -0.61 16.57 4.87
C ASP A 115 -1.19 16.95 6.24
N PRO A 116 -1.87 18.11 6.34
CA PRO A 116 -2.44 18.56 7.61
C PRO A 116 -3.56 17.68 8.16
N ALA A 117 -4.20 16.86 7.32
CA ALA A 117 -5.24 15.93 7.75
C ALA A 117 -4.66 14.60 8.26
N GLU A 118 -3.32 14.46 8.28
CA GLU A 118 -2.58 13.28 8.75
C GLU A 118 -3.01 11.99 8.05
N LYS A 119 -3.38 12.11 6.77
CA LYS A 119 -3.86 10.98 5.96
C LYS A 119 -2.73 10.24 5.27
N ARG A 120 -1.64 10.93 4.96
CA ARG A 120 -0.49 10.37 4.25
C ARG A 120 0.78 10.54 5.06
N VAL A 121 1.49 9.43 5.18
CA VAL A 121 2.86 9.34 5.68
C VAL A 121 3.87 9.33 4.52
N GLY A 122 5.09 9.79 4.77
CA GLY A 122 6.17 9.70 3.81
C GLY A 122 7.39 10.52 4.18
N CYS A 123 8.34 10.61 3.25
CA CYS A 123 9.65 11.20 3.51
C CYS A 123 9.57 12.73 3.53
N LEU A 124 9.93 13.33 4.67
CA LEU A 124 10.01 14.77 4.86
C LEU A 124 11.16 15.41 4.06
N LEU A 125 12.13 14.62 3.60
CA LEU A 125 13.26 15.04 2.74
C LEU A 125 12.93 15.00 1.24
N HIS A 126 11.78 14.43 0.86
CA HIS A 126 11.46 14.20 -0.54
C HIS A 126 11.34 15.54 -1.29
N PRO A 127 11.79 15.64 -2.56
CA PRO A 127 11.73 16.90 -3.33
C PRO A 127 10.31 17.46 -3.48
N LEU A 128 9.29 16.59 -3.54
CA LEU A 128 7.88 17.01 -3.55
C LEU A 128 7.44 17.72 -2.27
N GLN A 129 8.17 17.56 -1.17
CA GLN A 129 7.94 18.26 0.10
C GLN A 129 8.84 19.49 0.27
N ASN A 130 9.81 19.70 -0.64
CA ASN A 130 10.91 20.65 -0.46
C ASN A 130 11.16 21.53 -1.69
N GLN A 131 10.10 21.91 -2.41
CA GLN A 131 10.17 22.80 -3.59
C GLN A 131 11.12 22.27 -4.68
N GLY A 132 11.16 20.95 -4.86
CA GLY A 132 12.03 20.28 -5.82
C GLY A 132 13.46 20.03 -5.35
N ARG A 133 13.87 20.54 -4.18
CA ARG A 133 15.18 20.23 -3.58
C ARG A 133 15.16 18.83 -3.00
N ASP A 134 15.99 17.94 -3.51
CA ASP A 134 16.13 16.59 -2.96
C ASP A 134 17.08 16.61 -1.77
N LEU A 135 16.53 16.37 -0.57
CA LEU A 135 17.29 16.37 0.67
C LEU A 135 17.62 14.95 1.14
N ARG A 136 17.27 13.91 0.36
CA ARG A 136 17.41 12.50 0.77
C ARG A 136 18.87 12.04 0.92
N GLY A 137 19.84 12.82 0.45
CA GLY A 137 21.27 12.52 0.55
C GLY A 137 21.79 12.29 1.97
N VAL A 138 21.14 12.86 2.99
CA VAL A 138 21.51 12.67 4.41
C VAL A 138 20.86 11.45 5.07
N SER A 139 19.89 10.82 4.42
CA SER A 139 19.20 9.66 4.99
C SER A 139 20.11 8.43 4.97
N PHE A 140 19.85 7.46 5.85
CA PHE A 140 20.64 6.22 5.95
C PHE A 140 20.80 5.47 4.62
N TYR A 141 19.72 5.38 3.82
CA TYR A 141 19.78 4.72 2.52
C TYR A 141 20.33 5.63 1.41
N GLY A 142 20.37 6.94 1.63
CA GLY A 142 20.78 7.92 0.63
C GLY A 142 19.79 8.08 -0.52
N GLN A 143 20.05 9.06 -1.38
CA GLN A 143 19.15 9.45 -2.46
C GLN A 143 18.91 8.32 -3.48
N GLU A 144 19.98 7.66 -3.95
CA GLU A 144 19.89 6.65 -5.02
C GLU A 144 19.00 5.45 -4.63
N LEU A 145 19.23 4.88 -3.44
CA LEU A 145 18.40 3.76 -2.97
C LEU A 145 16.98 4.21 -2.63
N CYS A 146 16.80 5.39 -2.03
CA CYS A 146 15.46 5.88 -1.72
C CYS A 146 14.62 6.17 -2.97
N ASP A 147 15.23 6.58 -4.09
CA ASP A 147 14.52 6.91 -5.33
C ASP A 147 14.12 5.68 -6.14
N GLY A 148 15.00 4.67 -6.20
CA GLY A 148 14.78 3.47 -7.00
C GLY A 148 14.06 2.32 -6.30
N HIS A 149 13.79 2.41 -4.99
CA HIS A 149 13.33 1.26 -4.22
C HIS A 149 11.80 1.06 -4.29
N PHE A 150 11.39 -0.08 -4.85
CA PHE A 150 10.02 -0.59 -4.80
C PHE A 150 9.95 -1.88 -4.01
N CYS A 151 8.97 -1.98 -3.10
CA CYS A 151 8.78 -3.20 -2.32
C CYS A 151 8.27 -4.36 -3.21
N PRO A 152 8.41 -5.62 -2.76
CA PRO A 152 7.97 -6.78 -3.52
C PRO A 152 6.51 -6.72 -4.00
N SER A 153 5.63 -6.00 -3.30
CA SER A 153 4.23 -5.84 -3.68
C SER A 153 4.03 -5.15 -5.04
N TYR A 154 4.99 -4.32 -5.48
CA TYR A 154 4.98 -3.76 -6.83
C TYR A 154 5.12 -4.82 -7.91
N HIS A 155 5.82 -5.92 -7.62
CA HIS A 155 6.10 -6.97 -8.60
C HIS A 155 5.13 -8.15 -8.48
N TYR A 156 4.75 -8.54 -7.26
CA TYR A 156 3.96 -9.74 -7.03
C TYR A 156 2.45 -9.52 -7.04
N LEU A 157 1.96 -8.33 -6.67
CA LEU A 157 0.52 -8.04 -6.76
C LEU A 157 0.12 -7.74 -8.20
N SER A 158 -1.00 -8.32 -8.65
CA SER A 158 -1.58 -8.03 -9.96
C SER A 158 -2.12 -6.60 -9.99
N SER A 159 -2.37 -6.07 -11.19
CA SER A 159 -2.95 -4.74 -11.34
C SER A 159 -4.34 -4.65 -10.71
N GLU A 160 -5.13 -5.72 -10.78
CA GLU A 160 -6.46 -5.86 -10.19
C GLU A 160 -6.38 -5.81 -8.66
N GLU A 161 -5.49 -6.60 -8.05
CA GLU A 161 -5.27 -6.64 -6.60
C GLU A 161 -4.83 -5.27 -6.08
N LYS A 162 -3.88 -4.62 -6.77
CA LYS A 162 -3.40 -3.28 -6.44
C LYS A 162 -4.54 -2.25 -6.49
N ARG A 163 -5.31 -2.23 -7.58
CA ARG A 163 -6.45 -1.31 -7.75
C ARG A 163 -7.52 -1.54 -6.69
N THR A 164 -7.83 -2.78 -6.36
CA THR A 164 -8.78 -3.08 -5.29
C THR A 164 -8.30 -2.59 -3.94
N LEU A 165 -7.05 -2.88 -3.54
CA LEU A 165 -6.53 -2.40 -2.25
C LEU A 165 -6.60 -0.87 -2.15
N ILE A 166 -6.25 -0.18 -3.23
CA ILE A 166 -6.33 1.28 -3.31
C ILE A 166 -7.79 1.75 -3.23
N ALA A 167 -8.75 1.05 -3.84
CA ALA A 167 -10.14 1.48 -3.85
C ALA A 167 -10.91 1.22 -2.54
N VAL A 168 -10.52 0.19 -1.78
CA VAL A 168 -11.32 -0.28 -0.63
C VAL A 168 -10.79 0.17 0.73
N ILE A 169 -9.49 0.44 0.86
CA ILE A 169 -8.87 0.88 2.12
C ILE A 169 -8.53 2.36 2.00
N ASP A 170 -9.03 3.21 2.91
CA ASP A 170 -8.75 4.66 2.92
C ASP A 170 -7.93 5.12 4.14
N ASP A 171 -7.50 4.18 4.99
CA ASP A 171 -6.66 4.43 6.16
C ASP A 171 -5.21 4.03 5.87
N TRP A 172 -4.24 4.93 6.06
CA TRP A 172 -2.83 4.66 5.78
C TRP A 172 -2.24 3.52 6.61
N TYR A 173 -2.71 3.36 7.86
CA TYR A 173 -2.17 2.37 8.78
C TYR A 173 -2.58 0.97 8.31
N LEU A 174 -3.87 0.74 8.12
CA LEU A 174 -4.40 -0.50 7.56
C LEU A 174 -3.87 -0.75 6.14
N TYR A 175 -3.84 0.28 5.29
CA TYR A 175 -3.35 0.14 3.92
C TYR A 175 -1.90 -0.33 3.88
N GLY A 176 -1.01 0.28 4.66
CA GLY A 176 0.38 -0.15 4.69
C GLY A 176 0.58 -1.55 5.29
N LEU A 177 -0.23 -1.94 6.29
CA LEU A 177 -0.23 -3.31 6.83
C LEU A 177 -0.70 -4.35 5.80
N CYS A 178 -1.65 -4.00 4.93
CA CYS A 178 -2.20 -4.91 3.92
C CYS A 178 -1.36 -4.94 2.65
N VAL A 179 -0.94 -3.78 2.13
CA VAL A 179 -0.19 -3.69 0.87
C VAL A 179 1.17 -4.37 0.97
N THR A 180 1.76 -4.44 2.17
CA THR A 180 3.03 -5.15 2.41
C THR A 180 2.87 -6.64 2.66
N ASP A 181 1.65 -7.12 2.88
CA ASP A 181 1.35 -8.52 3.15
C ASP A 181 0.81 -9.21 1.89
N ILE A 182 1.73 -9.53 0.99
CA ILE A 182 1.41 -10.14 -0.32
C ILE A 182 0.64 -11.45 -0.14
N ASP A 183 1.00 -12.26 0.86
CA ASP A 183 0.36 -13.56 1.10
C ASP A 183 -1.10 -13.39 1.52
N LEU A 184 -1.41 -12.44 2.39
CA LEU A 184 -2.79 -12.14 2.79
C LEU A 184 -3.63 -11.74 1.58
N VAL A 185 -3.13 -10.81 0.78
CA VAL A 185 -3.83 -10.29 -0.41
C VAL A 185 -4.04 -11.43 -1.41
N LYS A 186 -2.98 -12.17 -1.76
CA LYS A 186 -3.04 -13.28 -2.71
C LYS A 186 -3.97 -14.40 -2.24
N ALA A 187 -3.94 -14.75 -0.96
CA ALA A 187 -4.78 -15.79 -0.40
C ALA A 187 -6.26 -15.39 -0.46
N TYR A 188 -6.59 -14.16 -0.09
CA TYR A 188 -7.96 -13.65 -0.21
C TYR A 188 -8.47 -13.71 -1.64
N PHE A 189 -7.72 -13.13 -2.59
CA PHE A 189 -8.12 -13.09 -3.99
C PHE A 189 -8.24 -14.47 -4.62
N ARG A 190 -7.38 -15.42 -4.24
CA ARG A 190 -7.50 -16.82 -4.66
C ARG A 190 -8.81 -17.42 -4.17
N LEU A 191 -9.11 -17.33 -2.87
CA LEU A 191 -10.33 -17.92 -2.29
C LEU A 191 -11.61 -17.40 -2.94
N VAL A 192 -11.72 -16.08 -3.13
CA VAL A 192 -12.92 -15.51 -3.76
C VAL A 192 -12.99 -15.82 -5.26
N SER A 193 -11.84 -15.88 -5.96
CA SER A 193 -11.82 -16.22 -7.39
C SER A 193 -12.19 -17.67 -7.63
N ASP A 194 -11.68 -18.58 -6.79
CA ASP A 194 -11.99 -20.00 -6.84
C ASP A 194 -13.49 -20.23 -6.57
N GLY A 195 -14.05 -19.53 -5.58
CA GLY A 195 -15.48 -19.62 -5.25
C GLY A 195 -16.40 -19.02 -6.32
N LEU A 196 -15.92 -18.03 -7.08
CA LEU A 196 -16.67 -17.42 -8.19
C LEU A 196 -16.42 -18.09 -9.54
N PHE A 197 -15.45 -19.00 -9.63
CA PHE A 197 -14.92 -19.53 -10.88
C PHE A 197 -14.49 -18.43 -11.88
N ALA A 198 -14.09 -17.26 -11.37
CA ALA A 198 -13.72 -16.08 -12.15
C ALA A 198 -12.94 -15.08 -11.31
N THR A 199 -12.06 -14.28 -11.93
CA THR A 199 -11.40 -13.17 -11.26
C THR A 199 -12.38 -12.01 -11.05
N PRO A 200 -12.61 -11.56 -9.80
CA PRO A 200 -13.46 -10.40 -9.52
C PRO A 200 -12.93 -9.12 -10.19
N ARG A 201 -13.83 -8.33 -10.78
CA ARG A 201 -13.45 -7.08 -11.43
C ARG A 201 -13.31 -5.95 -10.40
N PRO A 202 -12.17 -5.22 -10.36
CA PRO A 202 -11.97 -4.10 -9.44
C PRO A 202 -13.08 -3.04 -9.51
N GLU A 203 -13.63 -2.80 -10.70
CA GLU A 203 -14.69 -1.82 -10.94
C GLU A 203 -16.02 -2.20 -10.29
N LYS A 204 -16.27 -3.50 -10.09
CA LYS A 204 -17.42 -3.98 -9.32
C LYS A 204 -17.11 -3.99 -7.83
N ILE A 205 -15.89 -4.36 -7.44
CA ILE A 205 -15.46 -4.36 -6.03
C ILE A 205 -15.54 -2.98 -5.40
N LYS A 206 -15.19 -1.91 -6.12
CA LYS A 206 -15.25 -0.53 -5.59
C LYS A 206 -16.66 -0.05 -5.22
N MET A 207 -17.70 -0.76 -5.67
CA MET A 207 -19.10 -0.43 -5.39
C MET A 207 -19.58 -1.16 -4.14
N GLU A 208 -20.55 -0.59 -3.43
CA GLU A 208 -21.23 -1.29 -2.33
C GLU A 208 -22.17 -2.38 -2.88
N PRO A 209 -22.37 -3.49 -2.16
CA PRO A 209 -21.80 -3.82 -0.83
C PRO A 209 -20.38 -4.42 -0.89
N MET A 210 -19.84 -4.70 -2.08
CA MET A 210 -18.56 -5.40 -2.26
C MET A 210 -17.41 -4.67 -1.57
N ARG A 211 -17.33 -3.34 -1.70
CA ARG A 211 -16.29 -2.53 -1.08
C ARG A 211 -16.22 -2.76 0.42
N SER A 212 -17.35 -2.66 1.12
CA SER A 212 -17.42 -2.88 2.57
C SER A 212 -17.05 -4.31 2.97
N LEU A 213 -17.42 -5.32 2.17
CA LEU A 213 -17.10 -6.72 2.47
C LEU A 213 -15.58 -6.99 2.37
N VAL A 214 -14.93 -6.47 1.33
CA VAL A 214 -13.48 -6.57 1.17
C VAL A 214 -12.75 -5.82 2.28
N LEU A 215 -13.20 -4.59 2.61
CA LEU A 215 -12.62 -3.81 3.70
C LEU A 215 -12.68 -4.57 5.03
N LYS A 216 -13.86 -5.12 5.38
CA LYS A 216 -14.06 -5.91 6.61
C LYS A 216 -13.12 -7.12 6.70
N PHE A 217 -12.80 -7.77 5.58
CA PHE A 217 -11.82 -8.85 5.58
C PHE A 217 -10.41 -8.32 5.93
N PHE A 218 -9.98 -7.22 5.31
CA PHE A 218 -8.67 -6.65 5.60
C PHE A 218 -8.57 -6.05 7.01
N GLU A 219 -9.66 -5.53 7.56
CA GLU A 219 -9.75 -5.06 8.95
C GLU A 219 -9.42 -6.15 9.99
N LEU A 220 -9.47 -7.43 9.63
CA LEU A 220 -8.96 -8.52 10.48
C LEU A 220 -7.49 -8.29 10.88
N LYS A 221 -6.69 -7.57 10.08
CA LYS A 221 -5.34 -7.14 10.51
C LYS A 221 -5.35 -6.39 11.84
N LEU A 222 -6.41 -5.66 12.16
CA LEU A 222 -6.52 -4.84 13.36
C LEU A 222 -7.22 -5.58 14.50
N VAL A 223 -8.24 -6.38 14.19
CA VAL A 223 -9.18 -6.92 15.20
C VAL A 223 -9.14 -8.44 15.35
N TRP A 224 -8.16 -9.13 14.73
CA TRP A 224 -8.10 -10.59 14.78
C TRP A 224 -7.99 -11.14 16.21
N PRO A 225 -8.96 -11.97 16.67
CA PRO A 225 -9.03 -12.39 18.07
C PRO A 225 -8.00 -13.45 18.45
N TYR A 226 -7.46 -14.19 17.48
CA TYR A 226 -6.47 -15.25 17.71
C TYR A 226 -5.04 -14.79 17.44
N ARG A 227 -4.80 -13.47 17.40
CA ARG A 227 -3.46 -12.90 17.24
C ARG A 227 -2.62 -13.23 18.47
N ASP A 228 -1.42 -13.78 18.27
CA ASP A 228 -0.46 -13.95 19.36
C ASP A 228 0.14 -12.58 19.74
N PRO A 229 -0.07 -12.09 20.98
CA PRO A 229 0.48 -10.82 21.43
C PRO A 229 2.01 -10.85 21.60
N ALA A 230 2.61 -12.03 21.74
CA ALA A 230 4.06 -12.21 21.84
C ALA A 230 4.74 -12.20 20.46
N VAL A 231 3.97 -12.39 19.38
CA VAL A 231 4.50 -12.38 18.02
C VAL A 231 4.67 -10.94 17.54
N ASN A 232 5.91 -10.48 17.59
CA ASN A 232 6.30 -9.13 17.21
C ASN A 232 6.73 -9.05 15.74
N ARG A 233 5.83 -9.40 14.80
CA ARG A 233 6.19 -9.54 13.37
C ARG A 233 5.23 -8.85 12.40
N LEU A 234 5.73 -8.51 11.22
CA LEU A 234 4.92 -8.02 10.09
C LEU A 234 4.71 -9.15 9.07
N GLY A 235 3.46 -9.61 8.94
CA GLY A 235 3.12 -10.72 8.04
C GLY A 235 3.68 -12.06 8.53
N LYS A 236 4.19 -12.88 7.61
CA LYS A 236 4.67 -14.25 7.93
C LYS A 236 6.14 -14.34 8.37
N TYR A 237 6.94 -13.29 8.16
CA TYR A 237 8.38 -13.34 8.38
C TYR A 237 8.73 -12.86 9.78
N TYR A 238 9.57 -13.58 10.52
CA TYR A 238 10.28 -13.06 11.69
C TYR A 238 11.79 -13.33 11.55
N PHE A 239 12.63 -12.57 12.26
CA PHE A 239 14.09 -12.64 12.13
C PHE A 239 14.71 -12.97 13.48
N ASP A 240 15.54 -14.02 13.51
CA ASP A 240 16.31 -14.42 14.68
C ASP A 240 17.81 -14.20 14.40
N GLY A 241 18.24 -12.93 14.44
CA GLY A 241 19.64 -12.50 14.39
C GLY A 241 20.44 -12.75 13.11
N ALA A 242 20.13 -13.78 12.31
CA ALA A 242 20.93 -14.18 11.15
C ALA A 242 20.13 -14.81 9.98
N GLN A 243 18.86 -15.20 10.18
CA GLN A 243 18.08 -15.92 9.16
C GLN A 243 16.60 -15.50 9.10
N TYR A 244 16.03 -15.54 7.89
CA TYR A 244 14.60 -15.41 7.67
C TYR A 244 13.89 -16.68 8.11
N MET A 245 13.07 -16.61 9.16
CA MET A 245 12.25 -17.73 9.62
C MET A 245 10.79 -17.49 9.22
N ILE A 246 10.17 -18.52 8.65
CA ILE A 246 8.72 -18.55 8.39
C ILE A 246 8.09 -19.22 9.60
N ASP A 247 7.19 -18.51 10.26
CA ASP A 247 6.43 -19.12 11.34
C ASP A 247 5.50 -20.21 10.83
N ARG A 248 5.24 -21.19 11.69
CA ARG A 248 4.41 -22.34 11.35
C ARG A 248 3.40 -22.56 12.46
N ILE A 249 2.15 -22.72 12.07
CA ILE A 249 1.12 -23.23 12.97
C ILE A 249 1.32 -24.75 13.04
N ASP A 250 1.46 -25.27 14.25
CA ASP A 250 1.63 -26.69 14.51
C ASP A 250 0.27 -27.41 14.46
N TYR A 251 -0.20 -27.72 13.25
CA TYR A 251 -1.47 -28.42 13.05
C TYR A 251 -1.44 -29.87 13.58
N GLU A 252 -0.27 -30.49 13.64
CA GLU A 252 -0.11 -31.84 14.19
C GLU A 252 -0.42 -31.84 15.69
N ALA A 253 0.09 -30.86 16.44
CA ALA A 253 -0.26 -30.65 17.84
C ALA A 253 -1.76 -30.34 18.05
N LEU A 254 -2.44 -29.78 17.04
CA LEU A 254 -3.90 -29.58 17.04
C LEU A 254 -4.69 -30.83 16.59
N GLY A 255 -4.00 -31.91 16.21
CA GLY A 255 -4.61 -33.17 15.77
C GLY A 255 -5.39 -33.03 14.47
N CYS A 256 -4.93 -32.18 13.54
CA CYS A 256 -5.58 -31.99 12.25
C CYS A 256 -4.59 -31.80 11.09
N GLU A 257 -5.10 -31.89 9.88
CA GLU A 257 -4.35 -31.47 8.70
C GLU A 257 -4.21 -29.95 8.65
N LYS A 258 -3.27 -29.50 7.83
CA LYS A 258 -3.02 -28.09 7.56
C LYS A 258 -4.28 -27.41 7.02
N SER A 259 -4.71 -26.33 7.67
CA SER A 259 -5.85 -25.54 7.19
C SER A 259 -5.59 -24.94 5.81
N ARG A 260 -6.62 -24.92 4.96
CA ARG A 260 -6.59 -24.20 3.68
C ARG A 260 -6.42 -22.68 3.83
N PHE A 261 -6.71 -22.16 5.03
CA PHE A 261 -6.55 -20.74 5.37
C PHE A 261 -5.19 -20.43 6.00
N ASP A 262 -4.27 -21.39 6.04
CA ASP A 262 -2.94 -21.21 6.63
C ASP A 262 -2.21 -19.92 6.20
N PRO A 263 -2.15 -19.53 4.91
CA PRO A 263 -1.48 -18.29 4.53
C PRO A 263 -2.11 -17.06 5.22
N ILE A 264 -3.44 -17.04 5.38
CA ILE A 264 -4.16 -15.96 6.05
C ILE A 264 -3.85 -15.99 7.55
N PHE A 265 -3.87 -17.16 8.18
CA PHE A 265 -3.55 -17.28 9.61
C PHE A 265 -2.11 -16.85 9.93
N LEU A 266 -1.13 -17.20 9.10
CA LEU A 266 0.24 -16.75 9.27
C LEU A 266 0.37 -15.22 9.15
N SER A 267 -0.32 -14.61 8.18
CA SER A 267 -0.38 -13.16 7.98
C SER A 267 -1.11 -12.40 9.10
N LEU A 268 -2.08 -13.04 9.74
CA LEU A 268 -2.79 -12.51 10.93
C LEU A 268 -2.03 -12.78 12.24
N SER A 269 -0.87 -13.44 12.16
CA SER A 269 -0.07 -13.85 13.32
C SER A 269 -0.87 -14.71 14.29
N SER A 270 -1.67 -15.64 13.74
CA SER A 270 -2.55 -16.50 14.51
C SER A 270 -1.79 -17.47 15.40
N ARG A 271 -2.32 -17.71 16.60
CA ARG A 271 -1.97 -18.84 17.45
C ARG A 271 -3.23 -19.46 18.01
N PHE A 272 -3.30 -20.79 17.94
CA PHE A 272 -4.45 -21.57 18.41
C PHE A 272 -3.99 -22.49 19.53
N LYS A 273 -4.78 -22.56 20.60
CA LYS A 273 -4.54 -23.44 21.75
C LYS A 273 -5.27 -24.78 21.60
N SER A 274 -6.28 -24.84 20.75
CA SER A 274 -7.07 -26.04 20.53
C SER A 274 -7.65 -26.09 19.12
N ARG A 275 -8.14 -27.27 18.74
CA ARG A 275 -8.80 -27.48 17.45
C ARG A 275 -10.10 -26.67 17.33
N GLU A 276 -10.79 -26.43 18.44
CA GLU A 276 -12.01 -25.61 18.49
C GLU A 276 -11.72 -24.15 18.15
N GLU A 277 -10.62 -23.58 18.66
CA GLU A 277 -10.19 -22.22 18.29
C GLU A 277 -9.84 -22.14 16.80
N LEU A 278 -9.14 -23.14 16.26
CA LEU A 278 -8.85 -23.23 14.83
C LEU A 278 -10.15 -23.26 14.01
N LEU A 279 -11.10 -24.15 14.32
CA LEU A 279 -12.38 -24.25 13.61
C LEU A 279 -13.19 -22.95 13.68
N ALA A 280 -13.18 -22.28 14.85
CA ALA A 280 -13.83 -20.98 15.01
C ALA A 280 -13.16 -19.89 14.16
N ALA A 281 -11.83 -19.90 14.06
CA ALA A 281 -11.08 -19.01 13.19
C ALA A 281 -11.37 -19.26 11.70
N GLU A 282 -11.41 -20.53 11.28
CA GLU A 282 -11.76 -20.92 9.91
C GLU A 282 -13.15 -20.42 9.55
N LYS A 283 -14.13 -20.52 10.48
CA LYS A 283 -15.49 -20.01 10.27
C LYS A 283 -15.53 -18.50 10.05
N ILE A 284 -14.68 -17.72 10.74
CA ILE A 284 -14.59 -16.27 10.51
C ILE A 284 -14.12 -16.00 9.09
N ILE A 285 -12.98 -16.58 8.68
CA ILE A 285 -12.42 -16.37 7.34
C ILE A 285 -13.40 -16.83 6.26
N GLN A 286 -13.99 -18.01 6.43
CA GLN A 286 -15.02 -18.53 5.54
C GLN A 286 -16.20 -17.57 5.40
N GLY A 287 -16.71 -17.03 6.51
CA GLY A 287 -17.84 -16.10 6.48
C GLY A 287 -17.58 -14.84 5.67
N HIS A 288 -16.35 -14.30 5.71
CA HIS A 288 -15.96 -13.17 4.85
C HIS A 288 -15.93 -13.55 3.37
N VAL A 289 -15.38 -14.72 3.04
CA VAL A 289 -15.29 -15.22 1.66
C VAL A 289 -16.69 -15.50 1.09
N ASP A 290 -17.54 -16.20 1.83
CA ASP A 290 -18.91 -16.54 1.42
C ASP A 290 -19.76 -15.30 1.22
N ALA A 291 -19.71 -14.35 2.17
CA ALA A 291 -20.46 -13.10 2.06
C ALA A 291 -20.07 -12.31 0.80
N PHE A 292 -18.77 -12.30 0.44
CA PHE A 292 -18.32 -11.68 -0.80
C PHE A 292 -18.84 -12.43 -2.04
N ILE A 293 -18.72 -13.76 -2.08
CA ILE A 293 -19.14 -14.59 -3.22
C ILE A 293 -20.66 -14.45 -3.46
N GLU A 294 -21.46 -14.52 -2.40
CA GLU A 294 -22.92 -14.39 -2.46
C GLU A 294 -23.32 -13.00 -3.00
N ALA A 295 -22.78 -11.93 -2.40
CA ALA A 295 -23.06 -10.57 -2.83
C ALA A 295 -22.62 -10.35 -4.29
N TYR A 296 -21.41 -10.79 -4.65
CA TYR A 296 -20.89 -10.61 -5.99
C TYR A 296 -21.73 -11.36 -7.04
N SER A 297 -22.20 -12.57 -6.72
CA SER A 297 -23.03 -13.39 -7.62
C SER A 297 -24.43 -12.81 -7.79
N SER A 298 -25.02 -12.26 -6.72
CA SER A 298 -26.36 -11.65 -6.75
C SER A 298 -26.44 -10.32 -7.51
N CYS A 299 -25.33 -9.58 -7.59
CA CYS A 299 -25.25 -8.32 -8.35
C CYS A 299 -24.89 -8.53 -9.84
N SER A 300 -25.32 -9.63 -10.45
CA SER A 300 -25.04 -9.98 -11.85
C SER A 300 -26.19 -9.58 -12.77
#